data_AF-A0A4Q8A9L9-F1
#
_entry.id   AF-A0A4Q8A9L9-F1
#
_cell.length_a   1.000
_cell.length_b   1.000
_cell.length_c   1.000
_cell.angle_alpha   90.00
_cell.angle_beta   90.00
_cell.angle_gamma   90.00
#
_symmetry.space_group_name_H-M   'P 1'
#
loop_
_entity.id
_entity.type
_entity.pdbx_description
1 polymer ?
#
loop_
_entity_poly.entity_id
_entity_poly.type
_entity_poly.pdbx_seq_one_letter_code
_entity_poly.pdbx_strand_id
1 'polypeptide(L)'
;MSEATNEKEPQVSEATEQTAQAENTGGRRGEGRGRGEGRGRGEGRGRGRDSRDSRNEDKDKFLERVVTINRVSKVVKGGRRFSFTALVVVGDGNGLVGVGYGKAKEVPAAIAKGVEEAKKNFFRVPRVGTTIPHLVQGEAAAGVVLLRPAAPGTGVIAGGPIRAVLECAGIHDVLSKSMGSANQINMVHGAIAALKGLEEPAAVAARRGLAMDEVVPPQMLRILNEKAGA
;
A
#
# COMPACT_ATOMS: atom_id res chain seq x y z
N MET A 1 -40.24 20.11 -42.69
CA MET A 1 -40.49 20.75 -41.38
C MET A 1 -39.43 20.24 -40.44
N SER A 2 -38.36 21.02 -40.34
CA SER A 2 -37.19 20.83 -39.49
C SER A 2 -37.53 21.20 -38.04
N GLU A 3 -37.24 20.34 -37.08
CA GLU A 3 -37.20 20.72 -35.67
C GLU A 3 -35.95 20.18 -35.00
N ALA A 4 -35.27 21.11 -34.33
CA ALA A 4 -33.87 21.07 -33.93
C ALA A 4 -33.61 20.17 -32.72
N THR A 5 -32.63 19.29 -32.85
CA THR A 5 -31.92 18.72 -31.69
C THR A 5 -30.78 19.66 -31.31
N ASN A 6 -30.95 20.30 -30.16
CA ASN A 6 -30.01 21.22 -29.53
C ASN A 6 -28.86 20.43 -28.90
N GLU A 7 -27.73 20.32 -29.59
CA GLU A 7 -26.49 19.80 -29.03
C GLU A 7 -25.73 20.94 -28.33
N LYS A 8 -25.63 20.84 -27.01
CA LYS A 8 -24.87 21.78 -26.17
C LYS A 8 -23.57 21.11 -25.76
N GLU A 9 -22.51 21.34 -26.52
CA GLU A 9 -21.13 21.08 -26.08
C GLU A 9 -20.78 21.98 -24.89
N PRO A 10 -20.01 21.50 -23.89
CA PRO A 10 -19.28 22.37 -23.01
C PRO A 10 -17.81 22.45 -23.44
N GLN A 11 -17.45 23.55 -24.10
CA GLN A 11 -16.09 24.09 -24.05
C GLN A 11 -15.89 24.72 -22.67
N VAL A 12 -15.00 24.18 -21.84
CA VAL A 12 -14.27 25.00 -20.87
C VAL A 12 -12.80 24.60 -20.92
N SER A 13 -12.05 25.57 -21.40
CA SER A 13 -10.62 25.71 -21.55
C SER A 13 -9.85 25.65 -20.22
N GLU A 14 -8.70 24.98 -20.28
CA GLU A 14 -7.41 25.45 -19.77
C GLU A 14 -7.44 26.60 -18.74
N ALA A 15 -7.40 26.25 -17.46
CA ALA A 15 -6.98 27.16 -16.40
C ALA A 15 -6.56 26.38 -15.14
N THR A 16 -5.43 25.67 -15.18
CA THR A 16 -4.71 25.28 -13.94
C THR A 16 -3.21 25.11 -14.21
N GLU A 17 -2.58 26.16 -14.71
CA GLU A 17 -1.14 26.37 -14.51
C GLU A 17 -0.95 27.84 -14.14
N GLN A 18 -0.84 28.11 -12.83
CA GLN A 18 -0.12 29.25 -12.22
C GLN A 18 -0.58 29.44 -10.78
N THR A 19 0.08 28.76 -9.84
CA THR A 19 0.26 29.31 -8.49
C THR A 19 1.55 28.75 -7.89
N ALA A 20 2.68 29.13 -8.48
CA ALA A 20 3.99 28.98 -7.89
C ALA A 20 4.79 30.25 -8.17
N GLN A 21 4.58 31.28 -7.35
CA GLN A 21 5.50 32.40 -7.11
C GLN A 21 4.86 33.33 -6.08
N ALA A 22 5.26 33.18 -4.82
CA ALA A 22 5.10 34.21 -3.82
C ALA A 22 6.51 34.68 -3.44
N GLU A 23 6.94 35.74 -4.12
CA GLU A 23 8.18 36.42 -3.82
C GLU A 23 8.04 37.28 -2.56
N ASN A 24 9.08 37.13 -1.76
CA ASN A 24 9.52 37.89 -0.62
C ASN A 24 9.49 39.42 -0.85
N THR A 25 8.69 40.17 -0.12
CA THR A 25 8.92 41.61 0.08
C THR A 25 8.42 42.06 1.46
N GLY A 26 9.34 42.50 2.31
CA GLY A 26 8.98 43.11 3.58
C GLY A 26 10.13 43.23 4.57
N GLY A 27 11.14 44.04 4.25
CA GLY A 27 12.18 44.35 5.22
C GLY A 27 12.99 45.60 4.87
N ARG A 28 12.68 46.72 5.53
CA ARG A 28 13.67 47.67 6.08
C ARG A 28 12.99 48.81 6.83
N ARG A 29 13.17 48.83 8.15
CA ARG A 29 13.44 50.03 8.97
C ARG A 29 13.69 49.61 10.41
N GLY A 30 14.78 50.12 11.00
CA GLY A 30 15.04 50.03 12.44
C GLY A 30 16.52 49.86 12.78
N GLU A 31 17.28 50.94 12.70
CA GLU A 31 18.56 51.06 13.41
C GLU A 31 18.31 51.10 14.93
N GLY A 32 19.16 50.42 15.69
CA GLY A 32 19.19 50.50 17.14
C GLY A 32 20.45 49.86 17.70
N ARG A 33 21.46 50.68 17.97
CA ARG A 33 22.73 50.29 18.60
C ARG A 33 22.50 49.97 20.08
N GLY A 34 23.18 48.94 20.60
CA GLY A 34 23.29 48.68 22.03
C GLY A 34 24.33 47.61 22.36
N ARG A 35 25.50 48.04 22.85
CA ARG A 35 26.61 47.23 23.37
C ARG A 35 26.19 46.34 24.55
N GLY A 36 26.79 45.15 24.63
CA GLY A 36 26.84 44.35 25.86
C GLY A 36 27.81 43.17 25.69
N GLU A 37 29.05 43.33 26.15
CA GLU A 37 30.02 42.25 26.28
C GLU A 37 29.60 41.28 27.41
N GLY A 38 29.71 39.98 27.15
CA GLY A 38 29.51 38.93 28.15
C GLY A 38 30.07 37.61 27.66
N ARG A 39 31.32 37.32 28.03
CA ARG A 39 31.99 36.02 27.81
C ARG A 39 31.35 34.96 28.71
N GLY A 40 31.02 33.80 28.15
CA GLY A 40 30.63 32.60 28.90
C GLY A 40 30.68 31.35 28.03
N ARG A 41 31.77 30.59 28.16
CA ARG A 41 31.95 29.23 27.59
C ARG A 41 30.86 28.29 28.12
N GLY A 42 30.29 27.50 27.21
CA GLY A 42 29.44 26.35 27.55
C GLY A 42 29.34 25.41 26.35
N GLU A 43 30.32 24.53 26.20
CA GLU A 43 30.28 23.39 25.28
C GLU A 43 29.13 22.44 25.66
N GLY A 44 28.00 22.57 24.99
CA GLY A 44 26.88 21.64 25.06
C GLY A 44 26.70 20.94 23.72
N ARG A 45 27.33 19.77 23.58
CA ARG A 45 27.09 18.83 22.47
C ARG A 45 25.60 18.49 22.40
N GLY A 46 24.96 18.82 21.28
CA GLY A 46 23.57 18.47 20.99
C GLY A 46 23.39 18.11 19.52
N ARG A 47 24.04 17.02 19.09
CA ARG A 47 23.72 16.34 17.81
C ARG A 47 22.24 15.95 17.84
N GLY A 48 21.41 16.57 17.01
CA GLY A 48 19.98 16.28 16.98
C GLY A 48 19.24 16.82 15.76
N ARG A 49 19.93 17.09 14.65
CA ARG A 49 19.34 17.66 13.44
C ARG A 49 19.43 16.77 12.19
N ASP A 50 19.79 15.50 12.34
CA ASP A 50 19.85 14.54 11.21
C ASP A 50 18.66 13.55 11.15
N SER A 51 17.76 13.51 12.15
CA SER A 51 16.65 12.52 12.17
C SER A 51 15.34 12.97 11.48
N ARG A 52 15.38 14.01 10.64
CA ARG A 52 14.21 14.44 9.85
C ARG A 52 14.30 14.07 8.37
N ASP A 53 15.49 13.87 7.84
CA ASP A 53 15.68 13.62 6.41
C ASP A 53 15.36 12.15 6.04
N SER A 54 15.70 11.21 6.92
CA SER A 54 15.44 9.78 6.70
C SER A 54 13.95 9.40 6.64
N ARG A 55 13.03 10.28 7.06
CA ARG A 55 11.58 9.99 7.07
C ARG A 55 10.89 10.25 5.72
N ASN A 56 11.53 10.98 4.81
CA ASN A 56 10.93 11.32 3.53
C ASN A 56 11.31 10.31 2.43
N GLU A 57 12.52 9.75 2.48
CA GLU A 57 12.96 8.70 1.53
C GLU A 57 12.13 7.41 1.64
N ASP A 58 11.60 7.08 2.81
CA ASP A 58 10.71 5.94 3.03
C ASP A 58 9.32 6.09 2.38
N LYS A 59 8.92 7.30 1.94
CA LYS A 59 7.61 7.50 1.29
C LYS A 59 7.61 7.05 -0.17
N ASP A 60 8.72 7.18 -0.88
CA ASP A 60 8.79 6.95 -2.33
C ASP A 60 8.99 5.47 -2.71
N LYS A 61 9.30 4.61 -1.73
CA LYS A 61 9.63 3.20 -2.00
C LYS A 61 8.42 2.27 -2.04
N PHE A 62 7.28 2.67 -1.48
CA PHE A 62 6.13 1.79 -1.34
C PHE A 62 5.01 2.12 -2.32
N LEU A 63 4.48 1.09 -2.95
CA LEU A 63 3.27 1.14 -3.78
C LEU A 63 2.04 1.19 -2.87
N GLU A 64 1.31 2.29 -2.94
CA GLU A 64 0.07 2.50 -2.18
C GLU A 64 -1.13 2.31 -3.10
N ARG A 65 -2.06 1.42 -2.71
CA ARG A 65 -3.30 1.15 -3.45
C ARG A 65 -4.50 1.36 -2.53
N VAL A 66 -5.38 2.27 -2.92
CA VAL A 66 -6.66 2.47 -2.25
C VAL A 66 -7.68 1.50 -2.84
N VAL A 67 -8.19 0.59 -2.00
CA VAL A 67 -9.14 -0.44 -2.45
C VAL A 67 -10.56 0.10 -2.42
N THR A 68 -10.93 0.77 -1.32
CA THR A 68 -12.28 1.29 -1.15
C THR A 68 -12.32 2.48 -0.20
N ILE A 69 -13.27 3.37 -0.47
CA ILE A 69 -13.58 4.53 0.35
C ILE A 69 -15.07 4.51 0.64
N ASN A 70 -15.44 4.44 1.90
CA ASN A 70 -16.83 4.49 2.34
C ASN A 70 -17.11 5.78 3.11
N ARG A 71 -18.29 6.36 2.89
CA ARG A 71 -18.84 7.42 3.75
C ARG A 71 -19.75 6.79 4.79
N VAL A 72 -19.33 6.81 6.04
CA VAL A 72 -20.11 6.33 7.19
C VAL A 72 -20.75 7.49 7.93
N SER A 73 -21.86 7.25 8.63
CA SER A 73 -22.59 8.32 9.33
C SER A 73 -23.00 7.91 10.74
N LYS A 74 -22.89 8.85 11.69
CA LYS A 74 -23.43 8.75 13.05
C LYS A 74 -24.60 9.72 13.20
N VAL A 75 -25.77 9.22 13.57
CA VAL A 75 -26.96 10.04 13.83
C VAL A 75 -26.83 10.74 15.18
N VAL A 76 -27.19 12.02 15.25
CA VAL A 76 -27.21 12.87 16.45
C VAL A 76 -28.48 13.71 16.48
N LYS A 77 -28.80 14.35 17.62
CA LYS A 77 -30.04 15.14 17.80
C LYS A 77 -30.29 16.23 16.74
N GLY A 78 -29.24 16.72 16.08
CA GLY A 78 -29.30 17.78 15.05
C GLY A 78 -28.99 17.31 13.62
N GLY A 79 -28.94 16.00 13.35
CA GLY A 79 -28.68 15.49 12.00
C GLY A 79 -27.71 14.30 11.96
N ARG A 80 -26.87 14.24 10.91
CA ARG A 80 -25.90 13.16 10.72
C ARG A 80 -24.49 13.72 10.67
N ARG A 81 -23.59 13.17 11.48
CA ARG A 81 -22.15 13.42 11.39
C ARG A 81 -21.53 12.39 10.45
N PHE A 82 -21.00 12.84 9.33
CA PHE A 82 -20.31 11.99 8.38
C PHE A 82 -18.85 11.76 8.78
N SER A 83 -18.30 10.63 8.37
CA SER A 83 -16.89 10.30 8.41
C SER A 83 -16.56 9.44 7.21
N PHE A 84 -15.30 9.42 6.81
CA PHE A 84 -14.82 8.57 5.73
C PHE A 84 -13.93 7.48 6.29
N THR A 85 -14.03 6.30 5.69
CA THR A 85 -13.17 5.16 5.98
C THR A 85 -12.49 4.74 4.70
N ALA A 86 -11.20 4.45 4.76
CA ALA A 86 -10.41 4.02 3.61
C ALA A 86 -9.72 2.68 3.94
N LEU A 87 -9.89 1.70 3.06
CA LEU A 87 -9.09 0.47 3.08
C LEU A 87 -7.92 0.67 2.12
N VAL A 88 -6.71 0.62 2.65
CA VAL A 88 -5.48 0.87 1.90
C VAL A 88 -4.57 -0.34 2.01
N VAL A 89 -3.96 -0.69 0.89
CA VAL A 89 -2.92 -1.71 0.80
C VAL A 89 -1.61 -1.02 0.45
N VAL A 90 -0.54 -1.38 1.13
CA VAL A 90 0.80 -0.83 0.90
C VAL A 90 1.75 -2.00 0.69
N GLY A 91 2.64 -1.91 -0.28
CA GLY A 91 3.67 -2.93 -0.47
C GLY A 91 4.88 -2.44 -1.25
N ASP A 92 5.96 -3.20 -1.23
CA ASP A 92 7.23 -2.86 -1.90
C ASP A 92 7.39 -3.53 -3.28
N GLY A 93 6.37 -4.28 -3.73
CA GLY A 93 6.44 -5.06 -4.96
C GLY A 93 7.47 -6.20 -4.92
N ASN A 94 8.02 -6.52 -3.74
CA ASN A 94 9.08 -7.52 -3.56
C ASN A 94 8.75 -8.57 -2.50
N GLY A 95 7.48 -8.67 -2.11
CA GLY A 95 6.97 -9.64 -1.17
C GLY A 95 6.70 -9.06 0.22
N LEU A 96 6.84 -7.75 0.45
CA LEU A 96 6.39 -7.09 1.67
C LEU A 96 5.06 -6.39 1.42
N VAL A 97 4.02 -6.76 2.17
CA VAL A 97 2.68 -6.18 2.06
C VAL A 97 2.10 -5.88 3.43
N GLY A 98 1.37 -4.78 3.53
CA GLY A 98 0.60 -4.38 4.68
C GLY A 98 -0.78 -3.91 4.24
N VAL A 99 -1.77 -4.07 5.12
CA VAL A 99 -3.12 -3.56 4.93
C VAL A 99 -3.50 -2.70 6.12
N GLY A 100 -4.14 -1.58 5.86
CA GLY A 100 -4.58 -0.63 6.89
C GLY A 100 -5.98 -0.11 6.63
N TYR A 101 -6.65 0.24 7.72
CA TYR A 101 -8.03 0.71 7.73
C TYR A 101 -8.12 2.07 8.42
N GLY A 102 -8.06 3.12 7.62
CA GLY A 102 -8.10 4.48 8.14
C GLY A 102 -9.52 5.01 8.30
N LYS A 103 -9.75 5.82 9.34
CA LYS A 103 -10.99 6.60 9.52
C LYS A 103 -10.70 8.05 9.91
N ALA A 104 -11.34 8.98 9.19
CA ALA A 104 -11.22 10.41 9.47
C ALA A 104 -12.49 11.18 9.05
N LYS A 105 -12.49 12.51 9.28
CA LYS A 105 -13.57 13.40 8.83
C LYS A 105 -13.47 13.74 7.34
N GLU A 106 -12.28 13.63 6.77
CA GLU A 106 -11.97 13.92 5.37
C GLU A 106 -11.29 12.71 4.72
N VAL A 107 -11.42 12.60 3.39
CA VAL A 107 -10.90 11.45 2.63
C VAL A 107 -9.37 11.37 2.65
N PRO A 108 -8.59 12.44 2.37
CA PRO A 108 -7.13 12.35 2.37
C PRO A 108 -6.57 11.97 3.74
N ALA A 109 -7.15 12.50 4.81
CA ALA A 109 -6.78 12.16 6.17
C ALA A 109 -7.12 10.69 6.53
N ALA A 110 -8.17 10.11 5.96
CA ALA A 110 -8.49 8.69 6.15
C ALA A 110 -7.48 7.80 5.41
N ILE A 111 -7.10 8.17 4.18
CA ILE A 111 -6.10 7.43 3.40
C ILE A 111 -4.74 7.47 4.11
N ALA A 112 -4.27 8.65 4.54
CA ALA A 112 -3.00 8.80 5.25
C ALA A 112 -2.93 7.92 6.52
N LYS A 113 -4.01 7.87 7.30
CA LYS A 113 -4.09 6.96 8.46
C LYS A 113 -4.06 5.49 8.07
N GLY A 114 -4.73 5.13 6.97
CA GLY A 114 -4.69 3.76 6.44
C GLY A 114 -3.28 3.36 5.99
N VAL A 115 -2.54 4.26 5.36
CA VAL A 115 -1.14 4.06 4.97
C VAL A 115 -0.25 3.85 6.21
N GLU A 116 -0.36 4.72 7.22
CA GLU A 116 0.41 4.58 8.46
C GLU A 116 0.12 3.28 9.21
N GLU A 117 -1.14 2.83 9.20
CA GLU A 117 -1.53 1.55 9.80
C GLU A 117 -1.01 0.36 9.00
N ALA A 118 -1.09 0.41 7.67
CA ALA A 118 -0.55 -0.63 6.79
C ALA A 118 0.95 -0.81 7.00
N LYS A 119 1.70 0.30 7.13
CA LYS A 119 3.15 0.28 7.39
C LYS A 119 3.54 -0.35 8.72
N LYS A 120 2.65 -0.34 9.72
CA LYS A 120 2.87 -1.03 11.02
C LYS A 120 2.64 -2.53 10.92
N ASN A 121 1.79 -2.95 9.98
CA ASN A 121 1.31 -4.34 9.85
C ASN A 121 1.89 -5.02 8.60
N PHE A 122 3.17 -4.77 8.29
CA PHE A 122 3.83 -5.46 7.20
C PHE A 122 4.03 -6.94 7.51
N PHE A 123 3.77 -7.78 6.51
CA PHE A 123 4.09 -9.19 6.53
C PHE A 123 4.79 -9.58 5.23
N ARG A 124 5.61 -10.62 5.31
CA ARG A 124 6.36 -11.17 4.18
C ARG A 124 5.56 -12.28 3.51
N VAL A 125 5.51 -12.25 2.19
CA VAL A 125 4.81 -13.23 1.36
C VAL A 125 5.84 -14.16 0.70
N PRO A 126 5.75 -15.48 0.93
CA PRO A 126 6.53 -16.48 0.21
C PRO A 126 6.25 -16.44 -1.29
N ARG A 127 7.30 -16.34 -2.11
CA ARG A 127 7.18 -16.31 -3.57
C ARG A 127 8.27 -17.13 -4.25
N VAL A 128 7.94 -17.73 -5.38
CA VAL A 128 8.89 -18.44 -6.24
C VAL A 128 8.84 -17.81 -7.63
N GLY A 129 9.92 -17.12 -8.01
CA GLY A 129 9.93 -16.29 -9.21
C GLY A 129 8.82 -15.23 -9.18
N THR A 130 7.90 -15.32 -10.13
CA THR A 130 6.76 -14.39 -10.33
C THR A 130 5.44 -14.86 -9.69
N THR A 131 5.39 -16.08 -9.14
CA THR A 131 4.15 -16.72 -8.63
C THR A 131 4.26 -17.21 -7.18
N ILE A 132 3.17 -17.77 -6.65
CA ILE A 132 3.09 -18.37 -5.30
C ILE A 132 3.59 -19.83 -5.31
N PRO A 133 4.09 -20.36 -4.18
CA PRO A 133 4.64 -21.71 -4.13
C PRO A 133 3.61 -22.83 -4.41
N HIS A 134 2.41 -22.73 -3.85
CA HIS A 134 1.40 -23.78 -3.96
C HIS A 134 -0.01 -23.19 -3.91
N LEU A 135 -1.00 -24.01 -4.24
CA LEU A 135 -2.41 -23.65 -4.14
C LEU A 135 -2.81 -23.53 -2.67
N VAL A 136 -3.42 -22.41 -2.30
CA VAL A 136 -3.85 -22.14 -0.93
C VAL A 136 -5.26 -21.57 -0.92
N GLN A 137 -6.05 -21.99 0.07
CA GLN A 137 -7.35 -21.41 0.35
C GLN A 137 -7.25 -20.69 1.69
N GLY A 138 -7.54 -19.39 1.70
CA GLY A 138 -7.60 -18.57 2.90
C GLY A 138 -9.04 -18.25 3.27
N GLU A 139 -9.32 -18.31 4.57
CA GLU A 139 -10.60 -17.93 5.14
C GLU A 139 -10.36 -16.92 6.26
N ALA A 140 -11.06 -15.79 6.20
CA ALA A 140 -11.10 -14.82 7.27
C ALA A 140 -12.51 -14.23 7.38
N ALA A 141 -13.13 -14.41 8.54
CA ALA A 141 -14.56 -14.14 8.71
C ALA A 141 -15.38 -14.83 7.61
N ALA A 142 -16.17 -14.08 6.83
CA ALA A 142 -16.92 -14.63 5.70
C ALA A 142 -16.16 -14.59 4.35
N GLY A 143 -14.90 -14.13 4.35
CA GLY A 143 -14.09 -14.00 3.13
C GLY A 143 -13.32 -15.29 2.83
N VAL A 144 -13.77 -16.05 1.84
CA VAL A 144 -13.07 -17.25 1.34
C VAL A 144 -12.41 -16.93 0.00
N VAL A 145 -11.09 -17.04 -0.05
CA VAL A 145 -10.28 -16.74 -1.24
C VAL A 145 -9.40 -17.94 -1.58
N LEU A 146 -9.52 -18.42 -2.81
CA LEU A 146 -8.62 -19.40 -3.39
C LEU A 146 -7.53 -18.67 -4.19
N LEU A 147 -6.27 -19.00 -3.91
CA LEU A 147 -5.12 -18.59 -4.70
C LEU A 147 -4.48 -19.83 -5.33
N ARG A 148 -4.29 -19.81 -6.64
CA ARG A 148 -3.68 -20.88 -7.42
C ARG A 148 -2.48 -20.35 -8.20
N PRO A 149 -1.30 -21.02 -8.12
CA PRO A 149 -0.14 -20.63 -8.89
C PRO A 149 -0.42 -20.73 -10.39
N ALA A 150 0.24 -19.86 -11.16
CA ALA A 150 0.08 -19.77 -12.59
C ALA A 150 1.44 -19.86 -13.30
N ALA A 151 1.41 -20.18 -14.59
CA ALA A 151 2.60 -20.16 -15.43
C ALA A 151 3.08 -18.72 -15.67
N PRO A 152 4.38 -18.49 -15.90
CA PRO A 152 4.88 -17.16 -16.20
C PRO A 152 4.19 -16.55 -17.43
N GLY A 153 3.81 -15.28 -17.34
CA GLY A 153 3.10 -14.56 -18.41
C GLY A 153 1.57 -14.66 -18.35
N THR A 154 1.00 -15.28 -17.31
CA THR A 154 -0.46 -15.34 -17.10
C THR A 154 -1.02 -13.99 -16.62
N GLY A 155 -0.23 -13.21 -15.87
CA GLY A 155 -0.70 -11.99 -15.23
C GLY A 155 -1.54 -12.24 -13.97
N VAL A 156 -2.00 -11.14 -13.35
CA VAL A 156 -2.79 -11.17 -12.11
C VAL A 156 -4.28 -11.25 -12.41
N ILE A 157 -4.82 -12.47 -12.38
CA ILE A 157 -6.25 -12.73 -12.56
C ILE A 157 -6.92 -12.76 -11.19
N ALA A 158 -7.42 -11.60 -10.77
CA ALA A 158 -8.05 -11.40 -9.48
C ALA A 158 -9.15 -10.35 -9.50
N GLY A 159 -10.09 -10.46 -8.56
CA GLY A 159 -11.06 -9.39 -8.28
C GLY A 159 -10.36 -8.15 -7.73
N GLY A 160 -10.88 -6.95 -7.99
CA GLY A 160 -10.20 -5.67 -7.70
C GLY A 160 -9.51 -5.58 -6.32
N PRO A 161 -10.19 -5.93 -5.21
CA PRO A 161 -9.59 -5.90 -3.87
C PRO A 161 -8.42 -6.88 -3.69
N ILE A 162 -8.52 -8.07 -4.26
CA ILE A 162 -7.47 -9.11 -4.18
C ILE A 162 -6.33 -8.74 -5.12
N ARG A 163 -6.63 -8.19 -6.31
CA ARG A 163 -5.64 -7.70 -7.27
C ARG A 163 -4.73 -6.65 -6.64
N ALA A 164 -5.30 -5.66 -5.94
CA ALA A 164 -4.51 -4.64 -5.25
C ALA A 164 -3.50 -5.25 -4.25
N VAL A 165 -3.89 -6.30 -3.53
CA VAL A 165 -2.99 -7.02 -2.60
C VAL A 165 -1.88 -7.75 -3.33
N LEU A 166 -2.20 -8.47 -4.40
CA LEU A 166 -1.23 -9.28 -5.13
C LEU A 166 -0.22 -8.41 -5.91
N GLU A 167 -0.68 -7.30 -6.49
CA GLU A 167 0.21 -6.32 -7.15
C GLU A 167 1.17 -5.68 -6.14
N CYS A 168 0.68 -5.22 -4.99
CA CYS A 168 1.53 -4.69 -3.93
C CYS A 168 2.52 -5.75 -3.38
N ALA A 169 2.15 -7.03 -3.44
CA ALA A 169 3.03 -8.15 -3.08
C ALA A 169 4.13 -8.43 -4.09
N GLY A 170 4.05 -7.90 -5.32
CA GLY A 170 4.96 -8.26 -6.39
C GLY A 170 4.70 -9.65 -6.98
N ILE A 171 3.47 -10.15 -6.86
CA ILE A 171 3.05 -11.37 -7.55
C ILE A 171 2.51 -10.95 -8.91
N HIS A 172 3.16 -11.41 -9.97
CA HIS A 172 2.77 -11.05 -11.34
C HIS A 172 1.89 -12.11 -11.98
N ASP A 173 2.04 -13.39 -11.60
CA ASP A 173 1.32 -14.50 -12.21
C ASP A 173 0.56 -15.29 -11.15
N VAL A 174 -0.77 -15.15 -11.12
CA VAL A 174 -1.61 -15.88 -10.16
C VAL A 174 -3.07 -15.90 -10.61
N LEU A 175 -3.72 -17.03 -10.37
CA LEU A 175 -5.16 -17.17 -10.53
C LEU A 175 -5.82 -17.08 -9.16
N SER A 176 -6.86 -16.27 -9.04
CA SER A 176 -7.62 -16.21 -7.79
C SER A 176 -9.12 -16.22 -8.01
N LYS A 177 -9.84 -16.74 -7.02
CA LYS A 177 -11.29 -16.69 -6.98
C LYS A 177 -11.76 -16.39 -5.56
N SER A 178 -12.60 -15.36 -5.42
CA SER A 178 -13.40 -15.16 -4.21
C SER A 178 -14.64 -16.05 -4.28
N MET A 179 -14.83 -16.90 -3.28
CA MET A 179 -15.95 -17.85 -3.19
C MET A 179 -16.89 -17.55 -2.01
N GLY A 180 -16.50 -16.61 -1.14
CA GLY A 180 -17.30 -16.21 0.02
C GLY A 180 -17.97 -14.85 -0.16
N SER A 181 -17.82 -14.00 0.84
CA SER A 181 -18.39 -12.65 0.90
C SER A 181 -17.89 -11.72 -0.22
N ALA A 182 -18.81 -10.95 -0.80
CA ALA A 182 -18.50 -9.86 -1.74
C ALA A 182 -18.01 -8.55 -1.07
N ASN A 183 -18.03 -8.47 0.27
CA ASN A 183 -17.48 -7.32 1.00
C ASN A 183 -15.96 -7.23 0.83
N GLN A 184 -15.48 -6.08 0.36
CA GLN A 184 -14.08 -5.83 0.01
C GLN A 184 -13.13 -5.99 1.20
N ILE A 185 -13.55 -5.60 2.41
CA ILE A 185 -12.76 -5.76 3.63
C ILE A 185 -12.51 -7.25 3.91
N ASN A 186 -13.56 -8.06 3.85
CA ASN A 186 -13.46 -9.51 4.09
C ASN A 186 -12.66 -10.21 3.00
N MET A 187 -12.81 -9.81 1.73
CA MET A 187 -12.01 -10.36 0.63
C MET A 187 -10.51 -10.08 0.83
N VAL A 188 -10.14 -8.87 1.25
CA VAL A 188 -8.75 -8.52 1.53
C VAL A 188 -8.22 -9.31 2.72
N HIS A 189 -8.98 -9.42 3.82
CA HIS A 189 -8.57 -10.25 4.96
C HIS A 189 -8.45 -11.74 4.61
N GLY A 190 -9.36 -12.27 3.79
CA GLY A 190 -9.28 -13.64 3.29
C GLY A 190 -8.04 -13.87 2.42
N ALA A 191 -7.70 -12.89 1.57
CA ALA A 191 -6.47 -12.93 0.78
C ALA A 191 -5.22 -12.87 1.67
N ILE A 192 -5.19 -12.03 2.70
CA ILE A 192 -4.07 -12.00 3.67
C ILE A 192 -3.94 -13.34 4.39
N ALA A 193 -5.05 -13.95 4.82
CA ALA A 193 -5.04 -15.27 5.45
C ALA A 193 -4.48 -16.34 4.51
N ALA A 194 -4.86 -16.31 3.23
CA ALA A 194 -4.32 -17.19 2.21
C ALA A 194 -2.80 -17.02 2.06
N LEU A 195 -2.32 -15.77 1.95
CA LEU A 195 -0.90 -15.47 1.79
C LEU A 195 -0.07 -15.83 3.02
N LYS A 196 -0.63 -15.68 4.23
CA LYS A 196 0.02 -16.12 5.48
C LYS A 196 0.06 -17.63 5.65
N GLY A 197 -0.86 -18.35 5.00
CA GLY A 197 -0.87 -19.81 4.95
C GLY A 197 0.15 -20.40 3.97
N LEU A 198 0.83 -19.57 3.16
CA LEU A 198 1.90 -20.04 2.29
C LEU A 198 3.13 -20.42 3.12
N GLU A 199 3.79 -21.49 2.70
CA GLU A 199 5.03 -21.96 3.26
C GLU A 199 6.14 -21.81 2.22
N GLU A 200 7.31 -21.32 2.64
CA GLU A 200 8.49 -21.29 1.79
C GLU A 200 9.00 -22.72 1.55
N PRO A 201 9.32 -23.11 0.31
CA PRO A 201 9.85 -24.45 0.02
C PRO A 201 11.06 -24.80 0.90
N ALA A 202 11.91 -23.79 1.17
CA ALA A 202 13.08 -23.97 2.01
C ALA A 202 12.74 -24.28 3.47
N ALA A 203 11.72 -23.61 4.02
CA ALA A 203 11.25 -23.87 5.37
C ALA A 203 10.64 -25.27 5.50
N VAL A 204 9.94 -25.76 4.46
CA VAL A 204 9.36 -27.11 4.45
C VAL A 204 10.45 -28.19 4.44
N ALA A 205 11.49 -28.02 3.63
CA ALA A 205 12.60 -28.97 3.58
C ALA A 205 13.38 -29.00 4.90
N ALA A 206 13.66 -27.83 5.49
CA ALA A 206 14.31 -27.73 6.80
C ALA A 206 13.48 -28.40 7.91
N ARG A 207 12.14 -28.21 7.91
CA ARG A 207 11.24 -28.85 8.87
C ARG A 207 11.21 -30.37 8.74
N ARG A 208 11.41 -30.90 7.53
CA ARG A 208 11.42 -32.35 7.26
C ARG A 208 12.82 -32.98 7.37
N GLY A 209 13.89 -32.18 7.41
CA GLY A 209 15.27 -32.65 7.45
C GLY A 209 15.73 -33.33 6.15
N LEU A 210 15.05 -33.06 5.02
CA LEU A 210 15.35 -33.64 3.71
C LEU A 210 16.00 -32.59 2.80
N ALA A 211 16.71 -33.05 1.76
CA ALA A 211 17.25 -32.16 0.75
C ALA A 211 16.13 -31.47 -0.05
N MET A 212 16.40 -30.26 -0.56
CA MET A 212 15.42 -29.51 -1.37
C MET A 212 14.93 -30.30 -2.58
N ASP A 213 15.82 -31.09 -3.17
CA ASP A 213 15.54 -31.88 -4.37
C ASP A 213 14.48 -32.96 -4.17
N GLU A 214 14.34 -33.46 -2.93
CA GLU A 214 13.36 -34.51 -2.59
C GLU A 214 11.99 -33.92 -2.20
N VAL A 215 11.95 -32.66 -1.79
CA VAL A 215 10.74 -32.01 -1.26
C VAL A 215 10.03 -31.19 -2.33
N VAL A 216 10.78 -30.60 -3.27
CA VAL A 216 10.28 -29.62 -4.22
C VAL A 216 10.20 -30.23 -5.63
N PRO A 217 9.12 -29.99 -6.40
CA PRO A 217 9.03 -30.49 -7.77
C PRO A 217 10.15 -29.94 -8.68
N PRO A 218 10.59 -30.70 -9.71
CA PRO A 218 11.71 -30.31 -10.58
C PRO A 218 11.53 -28.95 -11.26
N GLN A 219 10.30 -28.59 -11.63
CA GLN A 219 10.01 -27.29 -12.26
C GLN A 219 10.27 -26.12 -11.32
N MET A 220 9.93 -26.27 -10.04
CA MET A 220 10.12 -25.22 -9.04
C MET A 220 11.59 -25.10 -8.61
N LEU A 221 12.33 -26.22 -8.55
CA LEU A 221 13.78 -26.22 -8.32
C LEU A 221 14.55 -25.43 -9.38
N ARG A 222 14.16 -25.55 -10.66
CA ARG A 222 14.77 -24.77 -11.74
C ARG A 222 14.63 -23.26 -11.51
N ILE A 223 13.42 -22.81 -11.17
CA ILE A 223 13.14 -21.38 -10.91
C ILE A 223 13.92 -20.88 -9.68
N LEU A 224 14.04 -21.70 -8.63
CA LEU A 224 14.80 -21.35 -7.44
C LEU A 224 16.31 -21.25 -7.72
N ASN A 225 16.85 -22.17 -8.51
CA ASN A 225 18.27 -22.18 -8.88
C ASN A 225 18.61 -21.02 -9.84
N GLU A 226 17.71 -20.68 -10.77
CA GLU A 226 17.86 -19.50 -11.64
C GLU A 226 17.94 -18.21 -10.82
N LYS A 227 17.15 -18.10 -9.75
CA LYS A 227 17.19 -16.95 -8.85
C LYS A 227 18.44 -16.91 -7.96
N ALA A 228 19.03 -18.06 -7.63
CA ALA A 228 20.27 -18.13 -6.84
C ALA A 228 21.53 -17.85 -7.66
N GLY A 229 21.45 -17.99 -8.99
CA GLY A 229 22.55 -17.71 -9.93
C GLY A 229 22.58 -16.30 -10.53
N ALA A 230 21.57 -15.47 -10.24
CA ALA A 230 21.46 -14.07 -10.67
C ALA A 230 21.66 -13.11 -9.50
#